data_AF-A0A066X007-F1
#
_entry.id   AF-A0A066X007-F1
#
_cell.length_a   1.000
_cell.length_b   1.000
_cell.length_c   1.000
_cell.angle_alpha   90.00
_cell.angle_beta   90.00
_cell.angle_gamma   90.00
#
_symmetry.space_group_name_H-M   'P 1'
#
loop_
_entity.id
_entity.type
_entity.pdbx_description
1 polymer ?
#
loop_
_entity_poly.entity_id
_entity_poly.type
_entity_poly.pdbx_seq_one_letter_code
_entity_poly.pdbx_strand_id
1 'polypeptide(L)'
;MASTLVLVAYGLFCVRTSFQTRRTGRPFDYLQAQHSKSSPSNGTGGDFNNLRLTEEQCQVTFPGLTKEIDVAVSEGDFQLGLSNASVSLLGQIKDNKILILQAPRPVDMSDQWLERQNAALQQLNRALLTSPTPLPNTFFNLHIQDTPVSLSWSHSRPAMSPSPRHIFTIPHFSFWAWNQPFIRSIPHATAAITDIESSLPFDLKDRRAVWRGTAWFNNGASANPRSRQELLRITKDASWADVQALEWVDSGENATNALMIEDFCRYKYIIYTEGVSYSGRLQFHQLCESVLLSPPMEWVQHTTHLIKPVYSSVLLGQKQEADADGAATTKPEGGYPSSRARKTWPATVSPGEANAVFVNPDWSDLEATIGWLEDHAGVSRGIARRQRALSSERGYMSPAAEVCYWRALVRGWSEVVRFNGTIKESREPTSFEEFVTNIKWSRKGH
;
A
#
# COMPACT_ATOMS: atom_id res chain seq x y z
N MET A 1 16.51 73.98 -5.26
CA MET A 1 15.82 73.34 -4.13
C MET A 1 16.48 71.99 -3.89
N ALA A 2 17.21 71.87 -2.79
CA ALA A 2 17.94 70.66 -2.42
C ALA A 2 16.97 69.61 -1.88
N SER A 3 17.04 68.38 -2.39
CA SER A 3 16.31 67.23 -1.85
C SER A 3 17.27 66.32 -1.12
N THR A 4 17.10 66.25 0.19
CA THR A 4 17.89 65.46 1.14
C THR A 4 17.39 64.02 1.15
N LEU A 5 18.29 63.05 0.96
CA LEU A 5 18.03 61.62 1.22
C LEU A 5 17.93 61.39 2.74
N VAL A 6 16.87 60.70 3.19
CA VAL A 6 16.77 60.17 4.55
C VAL A 6 16.76 58.64 4.47
N LEU A 7 17.83 58.04 4.99
CA LEU A 7 17.97 56.62 5.28
C LEU A 7 17.21 56.29 6.57
N VAL A 8 16.24 55.37 6.51
CA VAL A 8 15.57 54.81 7.70
C VAL A 8 16.12 53.40 7.94
N ALA A 9 16.88 53.25 9.03
CA ALA A 9 17.37 51.96 9.51
C ALA A 9 16.34 51.33 10.48
N TYR A 10 15.99 50.07 10.23
CA TYR A 10 15.10 49.26 11.07
C TYR A 10 15.83 48.80 12.34
N GLY A 11 15.27 49.11 13.51
CA GLY A 11 15.63 48.50 14.79
C GLY A 11 14.51 47.61 15.30
N LEU A 12 14.57 46.29 15.06
CA LEU A 12 13.65 45.32 15.64
C LEU A 12 14.18 44.85 17.00
N PHE A 13 13.55 45.33 18.07
CA PHE A 13 13.68 44.77 19.41
C PHE A 13 13.06 43.37 19.46
N CYS A 14 13.88 42.32 19.49
CA CYS A 14 13.43 40.97 19.87
C CYS A 14 13.38 40.86 21.39
N VAL A 15 12.18 40.93 21.98
CA VAL A 15 11.94 40.49 23.35
C VAL A 15 11.96 38.96 23.35
N ARG A 16 13.02 38.36 23.93
CA ARG A 16 13.07 36.93 24.24
C ARG A 16 12.19 36.65 25.47
N THR A 17 10.97 36.18 25.26
CA THR A 17 10.21 35.46 26.29
C THR A 17 10.41 33.96 26.09
N SER A 18 11.22 33.35 26.94
CA SER A 18 11.39 31.90 27.02
C SER A 18 10.17 31.24 27.66
N PHE A 19 9.24 30.73 26.87
CA PHE A 19 8.25 29.78 27.36
C PHE A 19 8.83 28.35 27.25
N GLN A 20 9.39 27.85 28.35
CA GLN A 20 9.68 26.42 28.50
C GLN A 20 8.36 25.67 28.72
N THR A 21 7.82 25.05 27.67
CA THR A 21 6.79 24.03 27.82
C THR A 21 7.46 22.71 28.21
N ARG A 22 7.31 22.30 29.47
CA ARG A 22 7.64 20.94 29.94
C ARG A 22 6.79 19.93 29.15
N ARG A 23 7.41 19.23 28.19
CA ARG A 23 6.86 17.98 27.67
C ARG A 23 7.10 16.89 28.72
N THR A 24 6.05 16.47 29.42
CA THR A 24 6.07 15.24 30.21
C THR A 24 6.13 14.05 29.23
N GLY A 25 7.31 13.46 29.08
CA GLY A 25 7.47 12.21 28.35
C GLY A 25 6.79 11.07 29.10
N ARG A 26 5.98 10.27 28.40
CA ARG A 26 5.57 8.95 28.88
C ARG A 26 6.79 8.01 28.87
N PRO A 27 6.96 7.10 29.85
CA PRO A 27 8.13 6.22 29.91
C PRO A 27 8.24 5.25 28.72
N PHE A 28 9.47 4.87 28.43
CA PHE A 28 9.97 4.03 27.33
C PHE A 28 9.65 2.53 27.48
N ASP A 29 8.54 2.16 28.13
CA ASP A 29 8.26 0.76 28.51
C ASP A 29 7.82 -0.15 27.34
N TYR A 30 7.62 0.40 26.15
CA TYR A 30 7.09 -0.35 25.00
C TYR A 30 8.11 -1.30 24.35
N LEU A 31 9.42 -1.08 24.54
CA LEU A 31 10.47 -1.90 23.92
C LEU A 31 10.81 -3.17 24.71
N GLN A 32 10.44 -3.25 25.99
CA GLN A 32 10.79 -4.38 26.85
C GLN A 32 9.68 -5.45 26.93
N ALA A 33 8.44 -5.09 26.58
CA ALA A 33 7.31 -6.02 26.54
C ALA A 33 7.41 -7.07 25.40
N GLN A 34 8.30 -6.88 24.42
CA GLN A 34 8.48 -7.83 23.31
C GLN A 34 9.19 -9.14 23.72
N HIS A 35 9.80 -9.21 24.91
CA HIS A 35 10.55 -10.40 25.34
C HIS A 35 9.81 -11.34 26.32
N SER A 36 8.59 -11.02 26.72
CA SER A 36 7.89 -11.82 27.73
C SER A 36 6.39 -11.75 27.56
N LYS A 37 5.89 -12.51 26.57
CA LYS A 37 4.56 -13.17 26.54
C LYS A 37 4.45 -14.01 25.26
N SER A 38 5.22 -15.10 25.21
CA SER A 38 4.89 -16.20 24.30
C SER A 38 3.76 -17.02 24.95
N SER A 39 2.51 -16.67 24.63
CA SER A 39 1.44 -17.66 24.77
C SER A 39 1.66 -18.77 23.74
N PRO A 40 1.58 -20.05 24.12
CA PRO A 40 1.72 -21.14 23.16
C PRO A 40 0.47 -21.16 22.27
N SER A 41 0.57 -20.64 21.05
CA SER A 41 -0.44 -20.87 20.03
C SER A 41 -0.30 -22.31 19.55
N ASN A 42 -1.32 -23.12 19.86
CA ASN A 42 -1.43 -24.51 19.43
C ASN A 42 -1.86 -24.59 17.96
N GLY A 43 -1.08 -23.99 17.07
CA GLY A 43 -1.27 -24.00 15.62
C GLY A 43 0.08 -24.00 14.93
N THR A 44 0.18 -24.69 13.80
CA THR A 44 1.36 -24.87 12.94
C THR A 44 1.91 -23.57 12.30
N GLY A 45 1.81 -22.42 12.99
CA GLY A 45 2.27 -21.12 12.51
C GLY A 45 3.79 -21.03 12.59
N GLY A 46 4.44 -20.88 11.43
CA GLY A 46 5.88 -20.63 11.35
C GLY A 46 6.27 -19.32 12.03
N ASP A 47 7.55 -19.20 12.39
CA ASP A 47 8.11 -17.94 12.87
C ASP A 47 8.09 -16.90 11.73
N PHE A 48 7.06 -16.05 11.70
CA PHE A 48 6.88 -15.00 10.70
C PHE A 48 7.87 -13.84 10.83
N ASN A 49 8.77 -13.86 11.82
CA ASN A 49 9.91 -12.97 11.92
C ASN A 49 11.20 -13.61 11.40
N ASN A 50 11.19 -14.90 11.05
CA ASN A 50 12.35 -15.57 10.48
C ASN A 50 12.63 -15.05 9.07
N LEU A 51 13.62 -14.16 8.96
CA LEU A 51 14.03 -13.59 7.68
C LEU A 51 14.85 -14.55 6.83
N ARG A 52 15.26 -15.73 7.35
CA ARG A 52 16.19 -16.65 6.70
C ARG A 52 15.51 -17.87 6.09
N LEU A 53 14.22 -17.79 5.78
CA LEU A 53 13.53 -18.86 5.05
C LEU A 53 14.17 -19.09 3.67
N THR A 54 14.35 -20.36 3.30
CA THR A 54 14.72 -20.76 1.94
C THR A 54 13.58 -20.50 0.97
N GLU A 55 13.83 -20.64 -0.33
CA GLU A 55 12.80 -20.45 -1.35
C GLU A 55 11.65 -21.45 -1.21
N GLU A 56 11.96 -22.73 -0.96
CA GLU A 56 10.97 -23.78 -0.73
C GLU A 56 10.17 -23.50 0.56
N GLN A 57 10.85 -23.06 1.62
CA GLN A 57 10.17 -22.67 2.86
C GLN A 57 9.26 -21.46 2.66
N CYS A 58 9.69 -20.46 1.88
CA CYS A 58 8.85 -19.31 1.52
C CYS A 58 7.58 -19.75 0.78
N GLN A 59 7.70 -20.65 -0.21
CA GLN A 59 6.56 -21.16 -0.99
C GLN A 59 5.58 -21.97 -0.13
N VAL A 60 6.08 -22.80 0.79
CA VAL A 60 5.25 -23.57 1.72
C VAL A 60 4.58 -22.66 2.76
N THR A 61 5.31 -21.68 3.28
CA THR A 61 4.82 -20.78 4.35
C THR A 61 3.80 -19.77 3.80
N PHE A 62 4.02 -19.25 2.59
CA PHE A 62 3.15 -18.25 1.96
C PHE A 62 2.70 -18.70 0.57
N PRO A 63 1.82 -19.70 0.45
CA PRO A 63 1.36 -20.19 -0.84
C PRO A 63 0.76 -19.08 -1.72
N GLY A 64 1.19 -19.01 -2.97
CA GLY A 64 0.72 -18.01 -3.93
C GLY A 64 1.17 -16.57 -3.64
N LEU A 65 2.10 -16.34 -2.71
CA LEU A 65 2.66 -15.00 -2.42
C LEU A 65 3.20 -14.31 -3.69
N THR A 66 3.78 -15.07 -4.61
CA THR A 66 4.52 -14.56 -5.79
C THR A 66 3.65 -14.37 -7.03
N LYS A 67 2.32 -14.55 -6.95
CA LYS A 67 1.43 -14.53 -8.13
C LYS A 67 1.63 -13.31 -9.05
N GLU A 68 1.85 -12.14 -8.46
CA GLU A 68 2.05 -10.90 -9.21
C GLU A 68 3.41 -10.84 -9.93
N ILE A 69 4.43 -11.51 -9.39
CA ILE A 69 5.72 -11.72 -10.06
C ILE A 69 5.52 -12.68 -11.23
N ASP A 70 4.79 -13.80 -11.02
CA ASP A 70 4.53 -14.80 -12.06
C ASP A 70 3.80 -14.18 -13.26
N VAL A 71 2.81 -13.30 -13.00
CA VAL A 71 2.13 -12.52 -14.04
C VAL A 71 3.12 -11.65 -14.82
N ALA A 72 3.98 -10.89 -14.14
CA ALA A 72 4.94 -10.02 -14.80
C ALA A 72 6.01 -10.78 -15.59
N VAL A 73 6.44 -11.95 -15.11
CA VAL A 73 7.35 -12.88 -15.82
C VAL A 73 6.68 -13.44 -17.07
N SER A 74 5.39 -13.79 -17.00
CA SER A 74 4.64 -14.34 -18.13
C SER A 74 4.49 -13.37 -19.32
N GLU A 75 4.74 -12.09 -19.11
CA GLU A 75 4.78 -11.09 -20.18
C GLU A 75 6.00 -11.26 -21.12
N GLY A 76 7.00 -12.05 -20.71
CA GLY A 76 8.16 -12.41 -21.53
C GLY A 76 9.33 -11.44 -21.42
N ASP A 77 10.35 -11.69 -22.25
CA ASP A 77 11.60 -10.94 -22.26
C ASP A 77 11.39 -9.47 -22.63
N PHE A 78 12.15 -8.58 -21.98
CA PHE A 78 12.16 -7.16 -22.32
C PHE A 78 13.56 -6.56 -22.24
N GLN A 79 13.76 -5.51 -23.02
CA GLN A 79 15.02 -4.77 -23.05
C GLN A 79 14.98 -3.63 -22.02
N LEU A 80 15.77 -3.75 -20.96
CA LEU A 80 16.00 -2.63 -20.05
C LEU A 80 17.01 -1.67 -20.69
N GLY A 81 16.53 -0.50 -21.08
CA GLY A 81 17.37 0.62 -21.51
C GLY A 81 17.57 1.62 -20.36
N LEU A 82 18.78 2.19 -20.24
CA LEU A 82 19.00 3.32 -19.34
C LEU A 82 18.51 4.62 -19.99
N SER A 83 17.19 4.85 -20.04
CA SER A 83 16.66 6.13 -20.53
C SER A 83 15.83 6.85 -19.47
N ASN A 84 16.19 8.13 -19.30
CA ASN A 84 15.63 9.16 -18.42
C ASN A 84 15.52 8.82 -16.92
N ALA A 85 16.66 8.61 -16.26
CA ALA A 85 16.75 8.48 -14.80
C ALA A 85 16.55 9.80 -14.02
N SER A 86 15.87 10.79 -14.61
CA SER A 86 15.38 11.96 -13.87
C SER A 86 14.24 11.58 -12.90
N VAL A 87 13.56 10.46 -13.14
CA VAL A 87 12.38 10.04 -12.37
C VAL A 87 12.47 8.66 -11.71
N SER A 88 13.48 7.86 -12.07
CA SER A 88 13.68 6.51 -11.53
C SER A 88 15.14 6.26 -11.14
N LEU A 89 15.33 5.37 -10.17
CA LEU A 89 16.66 4.89 -9.77
C LEU A 89 17.04 3.65 -10.58
N LEU A 90 18.21 3.68 -11.18
CA LEU A 90 18.81 2.56 -11.89
C LEU A 90 19.91 1.96 -11.03
N GLY A 91 19.81 0.67 -10.79
CA GLY A 91 20.76 -0.05 -9.96
C GLY A 91 21.12 -1.41 -10.54
N GLN A 92 22.08 -2.05 -9.88
CA GLN A 92 22.55 -3.38 -10.17
C GLN A 92 22.60 -4.17 -8.87
N ILE A 93 22.13 -5.41 -8.90
CA ILE A 93 22.49 -6.42 -7.91
C ILE A 93 23.69 -7.17 -8.47
N LYS A 94 24.82 -7.10 -7.77
CA LYS A 94 26.06 -7.78 -8.14
C LYS A 94 26.70 -8.38 -6.90
N ASP A 95 27.00 -9.66 -6.96
CA ASP A 95 27.62 -10.42 -5.85
C ASP A 95 26.83 -10.25 -4.54
N ASN A 96 25.49 -10.31 -4.67
CA ASN A 96 24.51 -10.14 -3.60
C ASN A 96 24.56 -8.76 -2.90
N LYS A 97 25.09 -7.73 -3.58
CA LYS A 97 25.13 -6.33 -3.12
C LYS A 97 24.39 -5.42 -4.07
N ILE A 98 23.87 -4.31 -3.56
CA ILE A 98 23.23 -3.26 -4.36
C ILE A 98 24.29 -2.23 -4.76
N LEU A 99 24.39 -1.98 -6.05
CA LEU A 99 25.17 -0.90 -6.64
C LEU A 99 24.21 0.09 -7.32
N ILE A 100 24.37 1.37 -7.05
CA ILE A 100 23.58 2.45 -7.64
C ILE A 100 24.32 2.99 -8.85
N LEU A 101 23.72 2.85 -10.03
CA LEU A 101 24.27 3.32 -11.29
C LEU A 101 23.84 4.77 -11.55
N GLN A 102 22.57 5.06 -11.26
CA GLN A 102 22.00 6.39 -11.42
C GLN A 102 20.80 6.56 -10.50
N ALA A 103 20.60 7.76 -9.96
CA ALA A 103 19.42 8.09 -9.17
C ALA A 103 18.96 9.52 -9.49
N PRO A 104 17.67 9.85 -9.29
CA PRO A 104 17.20 11.23 -9.31
C PRO A 104 17.97 12.08 -8.30
N ARG A 105 18.17 13.37 -8.59
CA ARG A 105 18.87 14.25 -7.65
C ARG A 105 17.99 14.46 -6.41
N PRO A 106 18.53 14.37 -5.19
CA PRO A 106 17.75 14.59 -3.97
C PRO A 106 17.04 15.95 -3.87
N VAL A 107 17.55 16.97 -4.56
CA VAL A 107 16.95 18.30 -4.66
C VAL A 107 15.73 18.35 -5.59
N ASP A 108 15.60 17.41 -6.51
CA ASP A 108 14.44 17.28 -7.42
C ASP A 108 13.35 16.37 -6.84
N MET A 109 13.55 15.83 -5.63
CA MET A 109 12.62 14.92 -4.98
C MET A 109 12.02 15.53 -3.72
N SER A 110 10.72 15.30 -3.53
CA SER A 110 10.07 15.56 -2.25
C SER A 110 10.64 14.67 -1.14
N ASP A 111 10.51 15.12 0.11
CA ASP A 111 10.94 14.35 1.28
C ASP A 111 10.27 12.98 1.32
N GLN A 112 8.97 12.94 1.01
CA GLN A 112 8.21 11.69 0.91
C GLN A 112 8.77 10.75 -0.15
N TRP A 113 9.20 11.25 -1.32
CA TRP A 113 9.78 10.42 -2.37
C TRP A 113 11.14 9.84 -1.97
N LEU A 114 11.98 10.65 -1.32
CA LEU A 114 13.25 10.19 -0.74
C LEU A 114 13.04 9.10 0.31
N GLU A 115 12.07 9.28 1.20
CA GLU A 115 11.71 8.28 2.21
C GLU A 115 11.26 6.96 1.58
N ARG A 116 10.39 7.01 0.57
CA ARG A 116 9.89 5.82 -0.14
C ARG A 116 11.01 5.08 -0.86
N GLN A 117 11.89 5.80 -1.55
CA GLN A 117 13.05 5.22 -2.23
C GLN A 117 14.01 4.56 -1.24
N ASN A 118 14.34 5.24 -0.14
CA ASN A 118 15.21 4.68 0.88
C ASN A 118 14.57 3.47 1.55
N ALA A 119 13.28 3.52 1.87
CA ALA A 119 12.55 2.38 2.41
C ALA A 119 12.61 1.18 1.47
N ALA A 120 12.29 1.32 0.18
CA ALA A 120 12.37 0.23 -0.79
C ALA A 120 13.79 -0.37 -0.90
N LEU A 121 14.83 0.47 -0.95
CA LEU A 121 16.21 -0.01 -0.99
C LEU A 121 16.62 -0.74 0.30
N GLN A 122 16.17 -0.29 1.46
CA GLN A 122 16.43 -0.97 2.74
C GLN A 122 15.74 -2.33 2.81
N GLN A 123 14.50 -2.43 2.31
CA GLN A 123 13.80 -3.72 2.21
C GLN A 123 14.55 -4.69 1.30
N LEU A 124 14.98 -4.24 0.12
CA LEU A 124 15.79 -5.03 -0.80
C LEU A 124 17.12 -5.46 -0.17
N ASN A 125 17.82 -4.54 0.49
CA ASN A 125 19.08 -4.82 1.18
C ASN A 125 18.88 -5.88 2.28
N ARG A 126 17.83 -5.76 3.09
CA ARG A 126 17.46 -6.78 4.08
C ARG A 126 17.22 -8.13 3.41
N ALA A 127 16.47 -8.17 2.31
CA ALA A 127 16.17 -9.40 1.60
C ALA A 127 17.43 -10.10 1.07
N LEU A 128 18.39 -9.34 0.53
CA LEU A 128 19.70 -9.82 0.06
C LEU A 128 20.56 -10.35 1.21
N LEU A 129 20.74 -9.57 2.29
CA LEU A 129 21.59 -9.92 3.42
C LEU A 129 21.10 -11.14 4.20
N THR A 130 19.79 -11.34 4.26
CA THR A 130 19.18 -12.44 5.00
C THR A 130 18.88 -13.66 4.13
N SER A 131 19.17 -13.59 2.82
CA SER A 131 18.95 -14.70 1.89
C SER A 131 19.87 -15.87 2.25
N PRO A 132 19.35 -17.11 2.40
CA PRO A 132 20.18 -18.29 2.61
C PRO A 132 21.09 -18.63 1.43
N THR A 133 20.72 -18.20 0.23
CA THR A 133 21.49 -18.38 -1.00
C THR A 133 21.69 -17.04 -1.72
N PRO A 134 22.82 -16.82 -2.42
CA PRO A 134 23.01 -15.62 -3.21
C PRO A 134 21.89 -15.43 -4.24
N LEU A 135 21.39 -14.20 -4.38
CA LEU A 135 20.45 -13.86 -5.46
C LEU A 135 21.18 -13.61 -6.78
N PRO A 136 20.52 -13.81 -7.94
CA PRO A 136 21.14 -13.63 -9.24
C PRO A 136 21.59 -12.18 -9.47
N ASN A 137 22.70 -12.04 -10.20
CA ASN A 137 23.14 -10.73 -10.67
C ASN A 137 22.15 -10.17 -11.69
N THR A 138 21.75 -8.92 -11.54
CA THR A 138 20.77 -8.29 -12.44
C THR A 138 20.88 -6.76 -12.40
N PHE A 139 20.36 -6.10 -13.42
CA PHE A 139 20.08 -4.65 -13.40
C PHE A 139 18.62 -4.43 -13.04
N PHE A 140 18.28 -3.30 -12.43
CA PHE A 140 16.89 -2.97 -12.08
C PHE A 140 16.59 -1.48 -12.23
N ASN A 141 15.31 -1.18 -12.41
CA ASN A 141 14.75 0.16 -12.50
C ASN A 141 13.69 0.35 -11.41
N LEU A 142 14.04 1.03 -10.34
CA LEU A 142 13.16 1.31 -9.21
C LEU A 142 12.40 2.63 -9.43
N HIS A 143 11.08 2.55 -9.49
CA HIS A 143 10.20 3.69 -9.66
C HIS A 143 9.24 3.82 -8.45
N ILE A 144 9.35 4.94 -7.72
CA ILE A 144 8.72 5.12 -6.41
C ILE A 144 7.43 5.94 -6.41
N GLN A 145 7.06 6.52 -7.56
CA GLN A 145 5.86 7.35 -7.64
C GLN A 145 4.62 6.48 -7.70
N ASP A 146 3.47 7.08 -7.39
CA ASP A 146 2.20 6.36 -7.29
C ASP A 146 1.78 5.75 -8.63
N THR A 147 1.93 6.50 -9.73
CA THR A 147 1.60 6.03 -11.08
C THR A 147 2.77 5.24 -11.64
N PRO A 148 2.61 3.93 -11.90
CA PRO A 148 3.72 3.09 -12.33
C PRO A 148 4.09 3.31 -13.80
N VAL A 149 5.37 3.10 -14.09
CA VAL A 149 5.94 3.16 -15.44
C VAL A 149 6.34 1.77 -15.91
N SER A 150 6.32 1.54 -17.21
CA SER A 150 6.73 0.24 -17.79
C SER A 150 8.21 -0.06 -17.52
N LEU A 151 8.61 -1.33 -17.62
CA LEU A 151 9.99 -1.81 -17.44
C LEU A 151 10.57 -1.42 -16.07
N SER A 152 9.77 -1.56 -15.00
CA SER A 152 10.15 -1.08 -13.67
C SER A 152 9.67 -1.95 -12.53
N TRP A 153 10.32 -1.77 -11.38
CA TRP A 153 9.86 -2.15 -10.06
C TRP A 153 9.03 -0.99 -9.51
N SER A 154 7.72 -1.21 -9.32
CA SER A 154 6.76 -0.17 -8.88
C SER A 154 5.88 -0.70 -7.76
N HIS A 155 5.27 0.16 -6.93
CA HIS A 155 4.41 -0.30 -5.82
C HIS A 155 3.06 -0.88 -6.27
N SER A 156 2.65 -0.60 -7.52
CA SER A 156 1.44 -1.16 -8.11
C SER A 156 1.58 -1.32 -9.63
N ARG A 157 0.64 -2.05 -10.24
CA ARG A 157 0.40 -2.11 -11.68
C ARG A 157 -1.10 -1.95 -11.94
N PRO A 158 -1.54 -1.53 -13.14
CA PRO A 158 -2.96 -1.58 -13.47
C PRO A 158 -3.45 -3.04 -13.53
N ALA A 159 -4.67 -3.30 -13.08
CA ALA A 159 -5.29 -4.62 -13.10
C ALA A 159 -5.49 -5.14 -14.53
N MET A 160 -5.83 -4.22 -15.46
CA MET A 160 -5.93 -4.49 -16.89
C MET A 160 -4.86 -3.71 -17.64
N SER A 161 -4.22 -4.35 -18.61
CA SER A 161 -3.31 -3.68 -19.54
C SER A 161 -3.55 -4.15 -20.98
N PRO A 162 -3.59 -3.25 -21.97
CA PRO A 162 -3.80 -3.63 -23.37
C PRO A 162 -2.55 -4.27 -24.01
N SER A 163 -1.38 -4.09 -23.39
CA SER A 163 -0.10 -4.62 -23.85
C SER A 163 0.79 -4.95 -22.65
N PRO A 164 1.78 -5.84 -22.81
CA PRO A 164 2.85 -6.03 -21.83
C PRO A 164 3.45 -4.69 -21.38
N ARG A 165 3.67 -4.55 -20.08
CA ARG A 165 4.31 -3.36 -19.48
C ARG A 165 5.54 -3.71 -18.66
N HIS A 166 5.74 -4.97 -18.31
CA HIS A 166 6.81 -5.51 -17.50
C HIS A 166 6.99 -4.71 -16.20
N ILE A 167 5.87 -4.54 -15.48
CA ILE A 167 5.83 -3.86 -14.17
C ILE A 167 5.83 -4.94 -13.10
N PHE A 168 6.90 -5.00 -12.32
CA PHE A 168 7.01 -5.90 -11.19
C PHE A 168 6.59 -5.16 -9.93
N THR A 169 5.50 -5.60 -9.31
CA THR A 169 5.00 -4.96 -8.09
C THR A 169 5.94 -5.25 -6.93
N ILE A 170 6.46 -4.24 -6.24
CA ILE A 170 7.28 -4.39 -5.03
C ILE A 170 6.42 -4.28 -3.76
N PRO A 171 6.87 -4.84 -2.63
CA PRO A 171 6.27 -4.56 -1.33
C PRO A 171 6.18 -3.07 -1.05
N HIS A 172 5.14 -2.66 -0.34
CA HIS A 172 4.92 -1.25 -0.04
C HIS A 172 6.02 -0.71 0.89
N PHE A 173 6.45 0.54 0.71
CA PHE A 173 7.52 1.15 1.52
C PHE A 173 7.23 1.11 3.03
N SER A 174 5.94 1.09 3.43
CA SER A 174 5.51 1.01 4.83
C SER A 174 5.91 -0.29 5.55
N PHE A 175 6.28 -1.35 4.85
CA PHE A 175 6.91 -2.53 5.47
C PHE A 175 8.21 -2.17 6.19
N TRP A 176 8.88 -1.10 5.75
CA TRP A 176 10.04 -0.53 6.43
C TRP A 176 9.67 0.71 7.24
N ALA A 177 9.17 1.76 6.58
CA ALA A 177 8.85 3.03 7.21
C ALA A 177 7.82 3.82 6.40
N TRP A 178 6.97 4.54 7.11
CA TRP A 178 6.15 5.62 6.57
C TRP A 178 6.04 6.69 7.64
N ASN A 179 6.77 7.79 7.50
CA ASN A 179 6.94 8.75 8.60
C ASN A 179 5.73 9.67 8.83
N GLN A 180 4.56 9.34 8.26
CA GLN A 180 3.32 10.04 8.58
C GLN A 180 2.89 9.70 10.03
N PRO A 181 2.66 10.71 10.90
CA PRO A 181 2.43 10.50 12.33
C PRO A 181 1.32 9.51 12.67
N PHE A 182 0.25 9.49 11.87
CA PHE A 182 -0.93 8.65 12.07
C PHE A 182 -0.89 7.32 11.30
N ILE A 183 0.21 6.98 10.60
CA ILE A 183 0.34 5.70 9.86
C ILE A 183 1.51 4.86 10.35
N ARG A 184 2.74 5.37 10.31
CA ARG A 184 3.96 4.65 10.71
C ARG A 184 4.17 3.35 9.91
N SER A 185 5.10 2.51 10.35
CA SER A 185 5.45 1.25 9.67
C SER A 185 4.46 0.12 9.96
N ILE A 186 4.39 -0.87 9.07
CA ILE A 186 3.56 -2.07 9.27
C ILE A 186 3.94 -2.83 10.55
N PRO A 187 5.22 -3.05 10.91
CA PRO A 187 5.55 -3.68 12.18
C PRO A 187 5.01 -2.90 13.39
N HIS A 188 5.06 -1.57 13.34
CA HIS A 188 4.49 -0.72 14.39
C HIS A 188 2.96 -0.86 14.46
N ALA A 189 2.28 -0.69 13.33
CA ALA A 189 0.84 -0.79 13.25
C ALA A 189 0.34 -2.19 13.62
N THR A 190 1.06 -3.26 13.24
CA THR A 190 0.69 -4.65 13.57
C THR A 190 0.66 -4.88 15.08
N ALA A 191 1.62 -4.32 15.82
CA ALA A 191 1.62 -4.40 17.29
C ALA A 191 0.40 -3.68 17.89
N ALA A 192 0.16 -2.42 17.48
CA ALA A 192 -0.97 -1.64 17.98
C ALA A 192 -2.34 -2.25 17.61
N ILE A 193 -2.47 -2.76 16.38
CA ILE A 193 -3.67 -3.45 15.91
C ILE A 193 -3.89 -4.75 16.69
N THR A 194 -2.83 -5.50 16.99
CA THR A 194 -2.96 -6.74 17.79
C THR A 194 -3.50 -6.46 19.18
N ASP A 195 -3.07 -5.38 19.82
CA ASP A 195 -3.60 -4.95 21.12
C ASP A 195 -5.11 -4.63 21.03
N ILE A 196 -5.54 -3.89 20.01
CA ILE A 196 -6.96 -3.58 19.77
C ILE A 196 -7.77 -4.86 19.52
N GLU A 197 -7.36 -5.69 18.57
CA GLU A 197 -8.09 -6.90 18.18
C GLU A 197 -8.15 -7.95 19.29
N SER A 198 -7.19 -7.95 20.22
CA SER A 198 -7.20 -8.84 21.39
C SER A 198 -8.22 -8.43 22.46
N SER A 199 -8.63 -7.16 22.47
CA SER A 199 -9.48 -6.58 23.52
C SER A 199 -10.85 -6.11 23.04
N LEU A 200 -11.02 -5.92 21.72
CA LEU A 200 -12.24 -5.43 21.11
C LEU A 200 -12.77 -6.45 20.08
N PRO A 201 -13.64 -7.39 20.50
CA PRO A 201 -14.22 -8.36 19.58
C PRO A 201 -15.16 -7.70 18.56
N PHE A 202 -15.34 -8.36 17.42
CA PHE A 202 -16.06 -7.84 16.25
C PHE A 202 -17.48 -7.29 16.58
N ASP A 203 -18.22 -7.94 17.47
CA ASP A 203 -19.57 -7.56 17.87
C ASP A 203 -19.64 -6.26 18.68
N LEU A 204 -18.54 -5.87 19.34
CA LEU A 204 -18.42 -4.63 20.11
C LEU A 204 -17.81 -3.47 19.33
N LYS A 205 -17.38 -3.70 18.08
CA LYS A 205 -16.85 -2.64 17.21
C LYS A 205 -17.96 -1.66 16.80
N ASP A 206 -17.56 -0.42 16.50
CA ASP A 206 -18.46 0.61 15.97
C ASP A 206 -19.12 0.09 14.68
N ARG A 207 -20.45 0.18 14.62
CA ARG A 207 -21.27 -0.35 13.53
C ARG A 207 -21.21 0.53 12.27
N ARG A 208 -20.66 1.74 12.36
CA ARG A 208 -20.54 2.66 11.23
C ARG A 208 -19.43 2.22 10.27
N ALA A 209 -19.58 2.54 8.99
CA ALA A 209 -18.51 2.37 8.01
C ALA A 209 -17.56 3.57 8.02
N VAL A 210 -16.27 3.30 8.24
CA VAL A 210 -15.27 4.34 8.43
C VAL A 210 -14.46 4.62 7.17
N TRP A 211 -14.20 5.91 6.92
CA TRP A 211 -13.22 6.39 5.96
C TRP A 211 -12.63 7.74 6.39
N ARG A 212 -11.33 7.89 6.19
CA ARG A 212 -10.66 9.21 6.13
C ARG A 212 -9.91 9.30 4.83
N GLY A 213 -9.76 10.46 4.20
CA GLY A 213 -8.83 10.56 3.07
C GLY A 213 -8.84 11.88 2.34
N THR A 214 -7.83 12.10 1.50
CA THR A 214 -7.77 13.28 0.61
C THR A 214 -8.84 13.17 -0.47
N ALA A 215 -9.83 14.07 -0.46
CA ALA A 215 -10.99 14.01 -1.34
C ALA A 215 -10.65 14.19 -2.83
N TRP A 216 -9.61 14.97 -3.16
CA TRP A 216 -9.26 15.28 -4.55
C TRP A 216 -8.34 14.27 -5.23
N PHE A 217 -7.82 13.27 -4.51
CA PHE A 217 -7.01 12.20 -5.11
C PHE A 217 -7.89 11.16 -5.79
N ASN A 218 -8.00 11.23 -7.11
CA ASN A 218 -8.73 10.26 -7.93
C ASN A 218 -7.99 10.07 -9.26
N ASN A 219 -8.18 8.90 -9.88
CA ASN A 219 -7.70 8.63 -11.21
C ASN A 219 -8.77 9.04 -12.25
N GLY A 220 -8.42 9.98 -13.14
CA GLY A 220 -9.28 10.43 -14.23
C GLY A 220 -9.73 9.32 -15.20
N ALA A 221 -8.97 8.22 -15.28
CA ALA A 221 -9.26 7.08 -16.14
C ALA A 221 -9.99 5.91 -15.43
N SER A 222 -10.27 6.05 -14.13
CA SER A 222 -10.93 5.00 -13.36
C SER A 222 -12.38 4.78 -13.77
N ALA A 223 -12.97 3.66 -13.35
CA ALA A 223 -14.39 3.39 -13.53
C ALA A 223 -15.30 4.43 -12.84
N ASN A 224 -14.81 5.10 -11.79
CA ASN A 224 -15.43 6.28 -11.21
C ASN A 224 -14.39 7.36 -10.86
N PRO A 225 -14.13 8.32 -11.76
CA PRO A 225 -13.17 9.40 -11.55
C PRO A 225 -13.48 10.36 -10.39
N ARG A 226 -14.69 10.27 -9.82
CA ARG A 226 -15.12 11.06 -8.66
C ARG A 226 -15.46 10.19 -7.45
N SER A 227 -14.90 8.98 -7.37
CA SER A 227 -15.24 7.99 -6.34
C SER A 227 -15.18 8.56 -4.92
N ARG A 228 -14.13 9.32 -4.55
CA ARG A 228 -14.02 9.86 -3.19
C ARG A 228 -15.00 10.99 -2.90
N GLN A 229 -15.27 11.85 -3.88
CA GLN A 229 -16.25 12.92 -3.74
C GLN A 229 -17.67 12.35 -3.65
N GLU A 230 -17.96 11.32 -4.44
CA GLU A 230 -19.25 10.66 -4.42
C GLU A 230 -19.48 9.92 -3.10
N LEU A 231 -18.46 9.23 -2.59
CA LEU A 231 -18.50 8.64 -1.25
C LEU A 231 -18.87 9.69 -0.20
N LEU A 232 -18.15 10.81 -0.15
CA LEU A 232 -18.44 11.91 0.77
C LEU A 232 -19.86 12.48 0.60
N ARG A 233 -20.35 12.53 -0.64
CA ARG A 233 -21.69 13.03 -0.97
C ARG A 233 -22.78 12.11 -0.42
N ILE A 234 -22.67 10.79 -0.67
CA ILE A 234 -23.70 9.83 -0.27
C ILE A 234 -23.71 9.53 1.22
N THR A 235 -22.57 9.71 1.91
CA THR A 235 -22.46 9.49 3.36
C THR A 235 -22.69 10.76 4.17
N LYS A 236 -23.03 11.88 3.52
CA LYS A 236 -23.27 13.14 4.21
C LYS A 236 -24.46 12.98 5.17
N ASP A 237 -24.22 13.28 6.44
CA ASP A 237 -25.21 13.19 7.52
C ASP A 237 -25.77 11.77 7.76
N ALA A 238 -25.14 10.74 7.18
CA ALA A 238 -25.55 9.35 7.31
C ALA A 238 -25.17 8.78 8.68
N SER A 239 -26.16 8.30 9.45
CA SER A 239 -25.93 7.72 10.78
C SER A 239 -25.14 6.41 10.76
N TRP A 240 -25.11 5.72 9.61
CA TRP A 240 -24.37 4.48 9.38
C TRP A 240 -22.92 4.70 8.92
N ALA A 241 -22.46 5.94 8.74
CA ALA A 241 -21.14 6.24 8.21
C ALA A 241 -20.33 7.16 9.13
N ASP A 242 -19.02 6.90 9.23
CA ASP A 242 -18.02 7.81 9.77
C ASP A 242 -16.99 8.12 8.67
N VAL A 243 -17.42 8.93 7.71
CA VAL A 243 -16.69 9.20 6.46
C VAL A 243 -16.38 10.69 6.37
N GLN A 244 -15.09 11.04 6.36
CA GLN A 244 -14.66 12.43 6.37
C GLN A 244 -13.46 12.65 5.45
N ALA A 245 -13.45 13.77 4.73
CA ALA A 245 -12.25 14.24 4.04
C ALA A 245 -11.20 14.64 5.09
N LEU A 246 -9.93 14.40 4.81
CA LEU A 246 -8.85 14.85 5.69
C LEU A 246 -8.75 16.37 5.68
N GLU A 247 -8.77 16.95 6.87
CA GLU A 247 -8.54 18.37 7.14
C GLU A 247 -7.05 18.60 7.37
N TRP A 248 -6.30 18.72 6.27
CA TRP A 248 -4.85 18.91 6.31
C TRP A 248 -4.46 20.24 6.96
N VAL A 249 -3.54 20.19 7.92
CA VAL A 249 -2.97 21.39 8.58
C VAL A 249 -1.72 21.91 7.88
N ASP A 250 -1.06 21.06 7.11
CA ASP A 250 0.16 21.35 6.36
C ASP A 250 0.14 20.62 5.01
N SER A 251 1.26 20.62 4.28
CA SER A 251 1.41 20.05 2.93
C SER A 251 1.37 18.50 2.89
N GLY A 252 0.44 17.87 3.61
CA GLY A 252 0.20 16.43 3.57
C GLY A 252 0.93 15.63 4.67
N GLU A 253 1.42 16.28 5.72
CA GLU A 253 2.09 15.62 6.84
C GLU A 253 1.12 15.31 7.97
N ASN A 254 0.22 16.23 8.31
CA ASN A 254 -0.72 16.09 9.42
C ASN A 254 -2.13 16.61 9.09
N ALA A 255 -3.14 16.06 9.78
CA ALA A 255 -4.54 16.47 9.63
C ALA A 255 -5.28 16.42 10.97
N THR A 256 -6.18 17.38 11.21
CA THR A 256 -6.89 17.57 12.49
C THR A 256 -7.85 16.43 12.81
N ASN A 257 -8.44 15.83 11.78
CA ASN A 257 -9.42 14.75 11.89
C ASN A 257 -8.87 13.38 11.43
N ALA A 258 -7.53 13.25 11.30
CA ALA A 258 -6.90 11.98 11.02
C ALA A 258 -7.18 10.98 12.16
N LEU A 259 -7.47 9.74 11.78
CA LEU A 259 -7.46 8.61 12.69
C LEU A 259 -6.09 7.96 12.64
N MET A 260 -5.60 7.49 13.79
CA MET A 260 -4.46 6.57 13.81
C MET A 260 -4.83 5.33 12.99
N ILE A 261 -3.87 4.77 12.25
CA ILE A 261 -4.16 3.67 11.32
C ILE A 261 -4.74 2.44 12.04
N GLU A 262 -4.33 2.19 13.29
CA GLU A 262 -4.87 1.13 14.14
C GLU A 262 -6.31 1.39 14.61
N ASP A 263 -6.74 2.66 14.71
CA ASP A 263 -8.09 3.00 15.18
C ASP A 263 -9.17 2.65 14.15
N PHE A 264 -8.81 2.46 12.88
CA PHE A 264 -9.72 1.88 11.89
C PHE A 264 -10.22 0.48 12.31
N CYS A 265 -9.40 -0.27 13.05
CA CYS A 265 -9.77 -1.60 13.54
C CYS A 265 -10.85 -1.57 14.62
N ARG A 266 -11.23 -0.39 15.12
CA ARG A 266 -12.36 -0.22 16.06
C ARG A 266 -13.73 -0.23 15.37
N TYR A 267 -13.77 -0.24 14.05
CA TYR A 267 -14.99 -0.24 13.24
C TYR A 267 -15.22 -1.63 12.63
N LYS A 268 -16.49 -2.03 12.50
CA LYS A 268 -16.85 -3.27 11.80
C LYS A 268 -16.54 -3.19 10.31
N TYR A 269 -16.70 -2.02 9.71
CA TYR A 269 -16.63 -1.81 8.26
C TYR A 269 -15.59 -0.76 7.93
N ILE A 270 -14.60 -1.13 7.12
CA ILE A 270 -13.56 -0.21 6.64
C ILE A 270 -13.76 -0.02 5.14
N ILE A 271 -13.96 1.23 4.72
CA ILE A 271 -14.06 1.57 3.31
C ILE A 271 -12.65 1.79 2.76
N TYR A 272 -12.32 1.08 1.69
CA TYR A 272 -11.12 1.27 0.91
C TYR A 272 -11.45 2.05 -0.37
N THR A 273 -10.64 3.07 -0.65
CA THR A 273 -10.69 3.80 -1.91
C THR A 273 -9.31 3.88 -2.52
N GLU A 274 -9.23 3.63 -3.81
CA GLU A 274 -8.08 4.00 -4.62
C GLU A 274 -7.95 5.52 -4.70
N GLY A 275 -6.78 6.00 -5.12
CA GLY A 275 -6.45 7.41 -5.24
C GLY A 275 -6.09 7.77 -6.68
N VAL A 276 -4.90 8.34 -6.88
CA VAL A 276 -4.28 8.48 -8.21
C VAL A 276 -3.99 7.09 -8.79
N SER A 277 -3.52 6.17 -7.94
CA SER A 277 -3.41 4.75 -8.24
C SER A 277 -3.95 3.92 -7.07
N TYR A 278 -3.16 2.99 -6.52
CA TYR A 278 -3.48 2.28 -5.30
C TYR A 278 -3.53 3.22 -4.09
N SER A 279 -4.16 2.80 -2.99
CA SER A 279 -3.94 3.40 -1.67
C SER A 279 -3.06 2.50 -0.82
N GLY A 280 -1.94 3.05 -0.33
CA GLY A 280 -1.04 2.39 0.61
C GLY A 280 -1.65 2.06 1.98
N ARG A 281 -2.94 2.31 2.21
CA ARG A 281 -3.62 1.88 3.44
C ARG A 281 -4.18 0.47 3.38
N LEU A 282 -4.24 -0.14 2.18
CA LEU A 282 -4.84 -1.45 1.98
C LEU A 282 -4.28 -2.48 2.96
N GLN A 283 -2.96 -2.62 3.00
CA GLN A 283 -2.29 -3.61 3.85
C GLN A 283 -2.54 -3.41 5.35
N PHE A 284 -2.82 -2.19 5.80
CA PHE A 284 -3.14 -1.92 7.18
C PHE A 284 -4.60 -2.27 7.49
N HIS A 285 -5.53 -1.88 6.62
CA HIS A 285 -6.94 -2.25 6.77
C HIS A 285 -7.13 -3.77 6.78
N GLN A 286 -6.33 -4.47 5.98
CA GLN A 286 -6.32 -5.94 5.91
C GLN A 286 -5.84 -6.62 7.20
N LEU A 287 -5.16 -5.90 8.11
CA LEU A 287 -4.77 -6.43 9.41
C LEU A 287 -5.93 -6.44 10.42
N CYS A 288 -6.98 -5.63 10.22
CA CYS A 288 -8.11 -5.58 11.14
C CYS A 288 -9.04 -6.79 10.95
N GLU A 289 -9.68 -7.27 12.03
CA GLU A 289 -10.90 -8.09 11.95
C GLU A 289 -12.07 -7.16 11.65
N SER A 290 -12.08 -6.60 10.45
CA SER A 290 -13.12 -5.70 9.94
C SER A 290 -13.44 -6.08 8.49
N VAL A 291 -14.68 -5.87 8.06
CA VAL A 291 -15.08 -6.11 6.66
C VAL A 291 -14.51 -4.99 5.79
N LEU A 292 -13.66 -5.38 4.83
CA LEU A 292 -13.14 -4.47 3.81
C LEU A 292 -14.21 -4.24 2.72
N LEU A 293 -14.69 -3.01 2.62
CA LEU A 293 -15.64 -2.57 1.58
C LEU A 293 -14.90 -1.77 0.51
N SER A 294 -15.01 -2.15 -0.75
CA SER A 294 -14.27 -1.50 -1.84
C SER A 294 -15.00 -1.65 -3.17
N PRO A 295 -14.94 -0.69 -4.10
CA PRO A 295 -15.13 -0.99 -5.50
C PRO A 295 -14.09 -2.01 -5.98
N PRO A 296 -14.29 -2.69 -7.12
CA PRO A 296 -13.25 -3.51 -7.72
C PRO A 296 -11.99 -2.70 -7.95
N MET A 297 -10.87 -3.23 -7.45
CA MET A 297 -9.58 -2.55 -7.47
C MET A 297 -9.05 -2.54 -8.91
N GLU A 298 -8.76 -1.35 -9.42
CA GLU A 298 -8.16 -1.16 -10.75
C GLU A 298 -6.62 -1.13 -10.69
N TRP A 299 -6.06 -1.07 -9.48
CA TRP A 299 -4.62 -1.11 -9.21
C TRP A 299 -4.26 -2.28 -8.30
N VAL A 300 -3.30 -3.07 -8.76
CA VAL A 300 -2.83 -4.30 -8.10
C VAL A 300 -1.50 -4.02 -7.43
N GLN A 301 -1.42 -4.25 -6.13
CA GLN A 301 -0.20 -4.31 -5.33
C GLN A 301 0.23 -5.77 -5.15
N HIS A 302 1.43 -5.99 -4.63
CA HIS A 302 2.02 -7.33 -4.39
C HIS A 302 1.17 -8.33 -3.58
N THR A 303 0.14 -7.89 -2.86
CA THR A 303 -0.77 -8.73 -2.07
C THR A 303 -2.24 -8.60 -2.46
N THR A 304 -2.58 -7.75 -3.45
CA THR A 304 -3.98 -7.50 -3.82
C THR A 304 -4.67 -8.76 -4.32
N HIS A 305 -3.95 -9.67 -4.97
CA HIS A 305 -4.49 -10.96 -5.45
C HIS A 305 -4.97 -11.92 -4.35
N LEU A 306 -4.60 -11.65 -3.09
CA LEU A 306 -5.07 -12.39 -1.92
C LEU A 306 -6.52 -12.02 -1.54
N ILE A 307 -7.05 -10.94 -2.10
CA ILE A 307 -8.43 -10.53 -1.91
C ILE A 307 -9.34 -11.45 -2.74
N LYS A 308 -10.29 -12.05 -2.03
CA LYS A 308 -11.35 -12.92 -2.55
C LYS A 308 -12.68 -12.25 -2.23
N PRO A 309 -13.16 -11.37 -3.12
CA PRO A 309 -14.35 -10.58 -2.85
C PRO A 309 -15.63 -11.36 -3.16
N VAL A 310 -16.69 -11.06 -2.40
CA VAL A 310 -18.06 -11.27 -2.84
C VAL A 310 -18.63 -9.93 -3.31
N TYR A 311 -19.31 -9.91 -4.45
CA TYR A 311 -20.02 -8.71 -4.89
C TYR A 311 -21.25 -8.45 -4.03
N SER A 312 -21.50 -7.20 -3.67
CA SER A 312 -22.69 -6.72 -2.96
C SER A 312 -23.99 -7.21 -3.61
N SER A 313 -24.06 -7.25 -4.94
CA SER A 313 -25.22 -7.76 -5.68
C SER A 313 -25.59 -9.21 -5.32
N VAL A 314 -24.59 -10.05 -4.99
CA VAL A 314 -24.81 -11.42 -4.50
C VAL A 314 -25.41 -11.41 -3.10
N LEU A 315 -24.93 -10.51 -2.22
CA LEU A 315 -25.47 -10.36 -0.87
C LEU A 315 -26.92 -9.86 -0.90
N LEU A 316 -27.19 -8.88 -1.76
CA LEU A 316 -28.49 -8.22 -1.90
C LEU A 316 -29.49 -9.01 -2.75
N GLY A 317 -29.14 -10.21 -3.24
CA GLY A 317 -30.01 -11.05 -4.04
C GLY A 317 -30.37 -10.48 -5.42
N GLN A 318 -29.54 -9.58 -5.96
CA GLN A 318 -29.73 -9.03 -7.30
C GLN A 318 -29.31 -10.08 -8.36
N LYS A 319 -30.13 -10.27 -9.40
CA LYS A 319 -29.85 -11.25 -10.47
C LYS A 319 -28.54 -10.87 -11.20
N GLN A 320 -27.57 -11.78 -11.23
CA GLN A 320 -26.41 -11.65 -12.11
C GLN A 320 -26.87 -11.84 -13.57
N GLU A 321 -26.72 -10.82 -14.42
CA GLU A 321 -26.93 -11.00 -15.86
C GLU A 321 -25.87 -11.97 -16.40
N ALA A 322 -26.32 -13.14 -16.86
CA ALA A 322 -25.53 -14.07 -17.65
C ALA A 322 -25.25 -13.45 -19.03
N ASP A 323 -24.02 -13.60 -19.53
CA ASP A 323 -23.62 -13.12 -20.85
C ASP A 323 -24.47 -13.84 -21.92
N ALA A 324 -25.50 -13.15 -22.43
CA ALA A 324 -26.28 -13.58 -23.57
C ALA A 324 -25.91 -12.74 -24.79
N ASP A 325 -25.21 -13.37 -25.74
CA ASP A 325 -25.07 -12.86 -27.10
C ASP A 325 -26.47 -12.72 -27.72
N GLY A 326 -26.93 -11.48 -27.93
CA GLY A 326 -28.20 -11.26 -28.61
C GLY A 326 -28.74 -9.83 -28.54
N ALA A 327 -28.52 -9.09 -29.63
CA ALA A 327 -29.31 -7.96 -30.14
C ALA A 327 -29.67 -6.81 -29.18
N ALA A 328 -29.14 -5.63 -29.53
CA ALA A 328 -29.52 -4.34 -28.97
C ALA A 328 -31.03 -4.05 -29.13
N THR A 329 -31.75 -3.95 -28.01
CA THR A 329 -32.91 -3.06 -27.83
C THR A 329 -33.13 -2.86 -26.33
N THR A 330 -33.27 -1.59 -25.91
CA THR A 330 -33.51 -1.10 -24.52
C THR A 330 -32.41 -1.40 -23.48
N LYS A 331 -31.76 -0.35 -22.96
CA LYS A 331 -30.84 -0.44 -21.79
C LYS A 331 -31.62 -1.00 -20.59
N PRO A 332 -31.21 -2.13 -19.98
CA PRO A 332 -31.69 -2.48 -18.66
C PRO A 332 -31.04 -1.55 -17.64
N GLU A 333 -31.85 -0.96 -16.75
CA GLU A 333 -31.36 -0.51 -15.46
C GLU A 333 -31.11 -1.75 -14.58
N GLY A 334 -29.88 -1.90 -14.05
CA GLY A 334 -29.69 -2.60 -12.77
C GLY A 334 -29.13 -4.03 -12.77
N GLY A 335 -27.90 -4.23 -13.28
CA GLY A 335 -27.11 -5.44 -13.00
C GLY A 335 -25.63 -5.12 -12.71
N TYR A 336 -25.12 -5.48 -11.53
CA TYR A 336 -23.70 -5.39 -11.15
C TYR A 336 -23.19 -6.78 -10.69
N PRO A 337 -21.94 -7.20 -10.95
CA PRO A 337 -20.83 -6.48 -11.58
C PRO A 337 -21.01 -6.21 -13.08
N SER A 338 -20.58 -5.02 -13.53
CA SER A 338 -20.52 -4.64 -14.95
C SER A 338 -19.48 -5.47 -15.72
N SER A 339 -19.56 -5.51 -17.06
CA SER A 339 -18.55 -6.20 -17.89
C SER A 339 -17.12 -5.69 -17.62
N ARG A 340 -16.94 -4.37 -17.44
CA ARG A 340 -15.64 -3.80 -17.04
C ARG A 340 -15.20 -4.35 -15.68
N ALA A 341 -16.09 -4.34 -14.68
CA ALA A 341 -15.77 -4.86 -13.35
C ALA A 341 -15.39 -6.34 -13.36
N ARG A 342 -16.11 -7.19 -14.13
CA ARG A 342 -15.79 -8.62 -14.30
C ARG A 342 -14.45 -8.84 -14.99
N LYS A 343 -14.09 -7.99 -15.97
CA LYS A 343 -12.78 -8.04 -16.63
C LYS A 343 -11.65 -7.58 -15.70
N THR A 344 -11.88 -6.53 -14.92
CA THR A 344 -10.92 -6.02 -13.93
C THR A 344 -10.68 -7.05 -12.83
N TRP A 345 -11.75 -7.68 -12.32
CA TRP A 345 -11.69 -8.61 -11.21
C TRP A 345 -12.61 -9.82 -11.42
N PRO A 346 -12.15 -10.85 -12.14
CA PRO A 346 -12.99 -12.01 -12.47
C PRO A 346 -13.20 -12.96 -11.28
N ALA A 347 -12.31 -12.93 -10.29
CA ALA A 347 -12.38 -13.81 -9.13
C ALA A 347 -13.41 -13.28 -8.12
N THR A 348 -14.60 -13.89 -8.12
CA THR A 348 -15.59 -13.72 -7.03
C THR A 348 -15.87 -15.05 -6.36
N VAL A 349 -16.15 -15.01 -5.06
CA VAL A 349 -16.42 -16.19 -4.25
C VAL A 349 -17.75 -16.06 -3.51
N SER A 350 -18.22 -17.17 -2.93
CA SER A 350 -19.41 -17.15 -2.10
C SER A 350 -19.22 -16.31 -0.83
N PRO A 351 -20.31 -15.82 -0.18
CA PRO A 351 -20.21 -15.09 1.08
C PRO A 351 -19.48 -15.88 2.20
N GLY A 352 -19.55 -17.22 2.15
CA GLY A 352 -18.88 -18.12 3.09
C GLY A 352 -17.37 -18.21 2.92
N GLU A 353 -16.83 -17.77 1.78
CA GLU A 353 -15.40 -17.83 1.44
C GLU A 353 -14.76 -16.45 1.32
N ALA A 354 -15.56 -15.40 1.17
CA ALA A 354 -15.09 -14.05 0.92
C ALA A 354 -14.29 -13.46 2.08
N ASN A 355 -13.28 -12.65 1.79
CA ASN A 355 -12.54 -11.84 2.77
C ASN A 355 -12.68 -10.33 2.52
N ALA A 356 -13.44 -9.93 1.50
CA ALA A 356 -13.82 -8.55 1.24
C ALA A 356 -15.20 -8.52 0.57
N VAL A 357 -15.81 -7.34 0.54
CA VAL A 357 -17.06 -7.11 -0.17
C VAL A 357 -16.82 -6.04 -1.23
N PHE A 358 -17.16 -6.37 -2.48
CA PHE A 358 -17.08 -5.45 -3.59
C PHE A 358 -18.42 -4.75 -3.83
N VAL A 359 -18.43 -3.42 -3.67
CA VAL A 359 -19.61 -2.55 -3.86
C VAL A 359 -19.55 -1.83 -5.21
N ASN A 360 -20.62 -1.14 -5.60
CA ASN A 360 -20.64 -0.37 -6.83
C ASN A 360 -19.58 0.74 -6.82
N PRO A 361 -18.94 1.05 -7.97
CA PRO A 361 -17.95 2.12 -8.05
C PRO A 361 -18.48 3.52 -7.69
N ASP A 362 -19.78 3.74 -7.82
CA ASP A 362 -20.49 4.97 -7.43
C ASP A 362 -21.08 4.93 -6.03
N TRP A 363 -20.85 3.84 -5.28
CA TRP A 363 -21.30 3.62 -3.91
C TRP A 363 -22.81 3.54 -3.71
N SER A 364 -23.60 3.48 -4.79
CA SER A 364 -25.07 3.48 -4.75
C SER A 364 -25.70 2.37 -3.92
N ASP A 365 -24.99 1.26 -3.72
CA ASP A 365 -25.41 0.08 -2.97
C ASP A 365 -24.75 -0.05 -1.59
N LEU A 366 -23.93 0.92 -1.18
CA LEU A 366 -23.12 0.84 0.04
C LEU A 366 -23.99 0.74 1.31
N GLU A 367 -25.00 1.59 1.45
CA GLU A 367 -25.91 1.59 2.60
C GLU A 367 -26.66 0.26 2.73
N ALA A 368 -27.27 -0.21 1.64
CA ALA A 368 -27.98 -1.46 1.60
C ALA A 368 -27.07 -2.65 1.93
N THR A 369 -25.83 -2.62 1.43
CA THR A 369 -24.81 -3.64 1.72
C THR A 369 -24.46 -3.67 3.21
N ILE A 370 -24.26 -2.52 3.84
CA ILE A 370 -23.98 -2.42 5.28
C ILE A 370 -25.18 -2.91 6.10
N GLY A 371 -26.40 -2.51 5.74
CA GLY A 371 -27.63 -3.00 6.38
C GLY A 371 -27.73 -4.52 6.32
N TRP A 372 -27.48 -5.12 5.15
CA TRP A 372 -27.47 -6.57 5.00
C TRP A 372 -26.40 -7.23 5.88
N LEU A 373 -25.18 -6.69 5.94
CA LEU A 373 -24.10 -7.24 6.76
C LEU A 373 -24.41 -7.17 8.26
N GLU A 374 -25.12 -6.12 8.71
CA GLU A 374 -25.59 -6.00 10.09
C GLU A 374 -26.68 -7.03 10.42
N ASP A 375 -27.61 -7.30 9.49
CA ASP A 375 -28.64 -8.32 9.64
C ASP A 375 -28.07 -9.76 9.55
N HIS A 376 -26.88 -9.92 8.98
CA HIS A 376 -26.19 -11.19 8.78
C HIS A 376 -24.84 -11.23 9.53
N ALA A 377 -24.86 -10.90 10.83
CA ALA A 377 -23.67 -10.74 11.66
C ALA A 377 -22.68 -11.92 11.59
N GLY A 378 -23.16 -13.16 11.47
CA GLY A 378 -22.30 -14.35 11.30
C GLY A 378 -21.50 -14.35 9.99
N VAL A 379 -22.13 -13.93 8.89
CA VAL A 379 -21.45 -13.79 7.59
C VAL A 379 -20.48 -12.61 7.62
N SER A 380 -20.93 -11.46 8.15
CA SER A 380 -20.12 -10.25 8.29
C SER A 380 -18.83 -10.51 9.08
N ARG A 381 -18.94 -11.12 10.26
CA ARG A 381 -17.77 -11.54 11.06
C ARG A 381 -16.91 -12.56 10.33
N GLY A 382 -17.51 -13.51 9.62
CA GLY A 382 -16.77 -14.50 8.83
C GLY A 382 -15.86 -13.86 7.77
N ILE A 383 -16.38 -12.85 7.06
CA ILE A 383 -15.61 -12.10 6.04
C ILE A 383 -14.44 -11.37 6.69
N ALA A 384 -14.71 -10.61 7.75
CA ALA A 384 -13.70 -9.89 8.52
C ALA A 384 -12.60 -10.82 9.07
N ARG A 385 -13.01 -11.96 9.66
CA ARG A 385 -12.10 -12.94 10.24
C ARG A 385 -11.19 -13.57 9.20
N ARG A 386 -11.70 -13.90 8.01
CA ARG A 386 -10.89 -14.49 6.92
C ARG A 386 -9.84 -13.51 6.40
N GLN A 387 -10.16 -12.21 6.35
CA GLN A 387 -9.18 -11.19 5.98
C GLN A 387 -8.03 -11.12 6.99
N ARG A 388 -8.35 -10.96 8.28
CA ARG A 388 -7.35 -10.93 9.35
C ARG A 388 -6.54 -12.22 9.45
N ALA A 389 -7.21 -13.37 9.35
CA ALA A 389 -6.55 -14.67 9.40
C ALA A 389 -5.50 -14.82 8.29
N LEU A 390 -5.77 -14.29 7.10
CA LEU A 390 -4.80 -14.30 6.01
C LEU A 390 -3.65 -13.32 6.26
N SER A 391 -3.95 -12.07 6.58
CA SER A 391 -2.94 -11.02 6.66
C SER A 391 -2.05 -11.13 7.91
N SER A 392 -2.64 -11.41 9.07
CA SER A 392 -1.95 -11.47 10.35
C SER A 392 -1.59 -12.92 10.73
N GLU A 393 -2.56 -13.83 10.79
CA GLU A 393 -2.35 -15.17 11.39
C GLU A 393 -1.61 -16.13 10.46
N ARG A 394 -1.71 -15.95 9.14
CA ARG A 394 -0.87 -16.61 8.14
C ARG A 394 0.33 -15.77 7.72
N GLY A 395 0.53 -14.61 8.33
CA GLY A 395 1.74 -13.80 8.20
C GLY A 395 1.98 -13.17 6.82
N TYR A 396 0.97 -12.99 5.96
CA TYR A 396 1.19 -12.36 4.64
C TYR A 396 1.62 -10.88 4.73
N MET A 397 1.42 -10.23 5.87
CA MET A 397 1.92 -8.88 6.16
C MET A 397 3.15 -8.88 7.09
N SER A 398 3.84 -10.02 7.21
CA SER A 398 4.99 -10.18 8.09
C SER A 398 6.33 -9.80 7.44
N PRO A 399 7.37 -9.56 8.26
CA PRO A 399 8.74 -9.39 7.74
C PRO A 399 9.24 -10.58 6.92
N ALA A 400 8.87 -11.82 7.28
CA ALA A 400 9.25 -13.01 6.52
C ALA A 400 8.60 -13.03 5.13
N ALA A 401 7.31 -12.74 5.02
CA ALA A 401 6.61 -12.66 3.73
C ALA A 401 7.22 -11.59 2.82
N GLU A 402 7.56 -10.43 3.39
CA GLU A 402 8.18 -9.34 2.65
C GLU A 402 9.54 -9.72 2.07
N VAL A 403 10.45 -10.32 2.85
CA VAL A 403 11.76 -10.74 2.32
C VAL A 403 11.64 -11.91 1.34
N CYS A 404 10.70 -12.84 1.56
CA CYS A 404 10.38 -13.90 0.61
C CYS A 404 9.95 -13.32 -0.74
N TYR A 405 9.06 -12.33 -0.72
CA TYR A 405 8.58 -11.67 -1.94
C TYR A 405 9.70 -10.92 -2.65
N TRP A 406 10.53 -10.13 -1.95
CA TRP A 406 11.67 -9.43 -2.56
C TRP A 406 12.66 -10.39 -3.23
N ARG A 407 12.97 -11.54 -2.61
CA ARG A 407 13.86 -12.54 -3.20
C ARG A 407 13.29 -13.15 -4.47
N ALA A 408 12.02 -13.54 -4.42
CA ALA A 408 11.32 -14.08 -5.59
C ALA A 408 11.25 -13.04 -6.72
N LEU A 409 11.01 -11.76 -6.39
CA LEU A 409 10.98 -10.68 -7.36
C LEU A 409 12.32 -10.52 -8.09
N VAL A 410 13.44 -10.55 -7.36
CA VAL A 410 14.77 -10.46 -7.96
C VAL A 410 15.02 -11.63 -8.91
N ARG A 411 14.63 -12.85 -8.52
CA ARG A 411 14.77 -14.05 -9.37
C ARG A 411 13.91 -13.94 -10.62
N GLY A 412 12.59 -13.75 -10.48
CA GLY A 412 11.68 -13.64 -11.61
C GLY A 412 12.04 -12.49 -12.56
N TRP A 413 12.43 -11.32 -12.03
CA TRP A 413 12.92 -10.22 -12.86
C TRP A 413 14.16 -10.60 -13.67
N SER A 414 15.13 -11.27 -13.04
CA SER A 414 16.40 -11.66 -13.69
C SER A 414 16.21 -12.65 -14.84
N GLU A 415 15.13 -13.43 -14.83
CA GLU A 415 14.81 -14.40 -15.89
C GLU A 415 14.47 -13.71 -17.21
N VAL A 416 13.77 -12.57 -17.17
CA VAL A 416 13.18 -11.92 -18.35
C VAL A 416 13.83 -10.60 -18.73
N VAL A 417 14.59 -9.96 -17.85
CA VAL A 417 15.29 -8.72 -18.19
C VAL A 417 16.48 -9.02 -19.11
N ARG A 418 16.60 -8.24 -20.19
CA ARG A 418 17.78 -8.19 -21.06
C ARG A 418 18.40 -6.82 -20.96
N PHE A 419 19.73 -6.76 -20.98
CA PHE A 419 20.49 -5.53 -20.76
C PHE A 419 21.34 -5.20 -21.99
N ASN A 420 21.19 -3.99 -22.56
CA ASN A 420 21.90 -3.58 -23.77
C ASN A 420 23.12 -2.78 -23.34
N GLY A 421 24.32 -3.23 -23.71
CA GLY A 421 25.63 -2.73 -23.27
C GLY A 421 25.95 -1.25 -23.57
N THR A 422 24.98 -0.45 -24.02
CA THR A 422 25.10 1.00 -24.23
C THR A 422 24.97 1.84 -22.94
N ILE A 423 25.16 1.24 -21.75
CA ILE A 423 25.50 2.03 -20.55
C ILE A 423 26.84 2.67 -20.84
N LYS A 424 26.89 3.99 -20.99
CA LYS A 424 28.16 4.66 -20.77
C LYS A 424 28.54 4.43 -19.31
N GLU A 425 29.54 3.61 -19.08
CA GLU A 425 30.30 3.44 -17.83
C GLU A 425 31.02 4.75 -17.42
N SER A 426 30.43 5.92 -17.67
CA SER A 426 31.11 7.20 -17.42
C SER A 426 31.18 7.57 -15.95
N ARG A 427 30.54 6.80 -15.06
CA ARG A 427 30.62 6.94 -13.61
C ARG A 427 30.70 5.57 -12.95
N GLU A 428 31.64 5.41 -12.04
CA GLU A 428 31.73 4.22 -11.19
C GLU A 428 30.43 4.05 -10.39
N PRO A 429 29.85 2.83 -10.33
CA PRO A 429 28.70 2.55 -9.48
C PRO A 429 28.98 2.91 -8.03
N THR A 430 28.03 3.54 -7.35
CA THR A 430 28.12 3.83 -5.91
C THR A 430 27.55 2.66 -5.11
N SER A 431 28.22 2.23 -4.04
CA SER A 431 27.64 1.22 -3.15
C SER A 431 26.35 1.72 -2.50
N PHE A 432 25.42 0.82 -2.17
CA PHE A 432 24.20 1.21 -1.46
C PHE A 432 24.51 1.92 -0.13
N GLU A 433 25.51 1.45 0.61
CA GLU A 433 25.95 2.02 1.87
C GLU A 433 26.40 3.48 1.72
N GLU A 434 27.26 3.78 0.74
CA GLU A 434 27.71 5.15 0.47
C GLU A 434 26.55 6.01 -0.03
N PHE A 435 25.70 5.46 -0.91
CA PHE A 435 24.55 6.15 -1.47
C PHE A 435 23.63 6.67 -0.37
N VAL A 436 23.23 5.83 0.58
CA VAL A 436 22.31 6.25 1.65
C VAL A 436 22.94 7.23 2.63
N THR A 437 24.26 7.23 2.81
CA THR A 437 24.95 8.21 3.65
C THR A 437 25.12 9.58 2.98
N ASN A 438 25.26 9.61 1.65
CA ASN A 438 25.57 10.84 0.90
C ASN A 438 24.34 11.73 0.65
N ILE A 439 23.12 11.18 0.70
CA ILE A 439 21.87 11.93 0.44
C ILE A 439 21.74 13.16 1.35
N LYS A 440 22.14 13.07 2.63
CA LYS A 440 22.03 14.19 3.58
C LYS A 440 22.96 15.37 3.27
N TRP A 441 24.13 15.11 2.68
CA TRP A 441 25.09 16.16 2.32
C TRP A 441 24.61 17.01 1.15
N SER A 442 23.97 16.38 0.15
CA SER A 442 23.48 17.07 -1.05
C SER A 442 22.39 18.13 -0.79
N ARG A 443 21.65 18.05 0.32
CA ARG A 443 20.62 19.05 0.68
C ARG A 443 21.13 20.22 1.52
N LYS A 444 22.27 20.08 2.19
CA LYS A 444 22.85 21.16 3.02
C LYS A 444 23.77 22.10 2.26
N GLY A 445 24.22 21.69 1.07
CA GLY A 445 25.15 22.46 0.25
C GLY A 445 24.52 23.27 -0.87
N HIS A 446 23.19 23.45 -0.89
CA HIS A 446 22.46 24.27 -1.88
C HIS A 446 21.63 25.33 -1.17
#